data_AF-F1YNS2-F1
#
_entry.id   AF-F1YNS2-F1
#
_cell.length_a   1.000
_cell.length_b   1.000
_cell.length_c   1.000
_cell.angle_alpha   90.00
_cell.angle_beta   90.00
_cell.angle_gamma   90.00
#
_symmetry.space_group_name_H-M   'P 1'
#
loop_
_entity.id
_entity.type
_entity.pdbx_description
1 polymer ?
#
loop_
_entity_poly.entity_id
_entity_poly.type
_entity_poly.pdbx_seq_one_letter_code
_entity_poly.pdbx_strand_id
1 'polypeptide(L)'
;MSTQNARPCNPSRLSRSLAAAFGTLFTAGVVHGAVLYAGRSPLESEHVPGTSAWWPHAVLAAAAVVLSIGVFVHRRRAGRRGSVLLLPIGERAARRVRLTLAAARAGTGRGRALAAAAPAALLLYSAFRVGVQIIGGLDPAFTVNAWGGPTYLGAMACHYLDAGLLMAASAWLLDKILLPDSGESRTGTGTSAQCAGECSVRA
;
A
#
# COMPACT_ATOMS: atom_id res chain seq x y z
N MET A 1 -25.89 25.42 22.27
CA MET A 1 -25.49 24.92 20.92
C MET A 1 -23.97 24.80 20.90
N SER A 2 -23.46 23.57 20.97
CA SER A 2 -22.02 23.30 20.99
C SER A 2 -21.52 23.13 19.56
N THR A 3 -20.73 24.08 19.06
CA THR A 3 -20.06 24.00 17.76
C THR A 3 -18.96 22.95 17.85
N GLN A 4 -19.20 21.75 17.31
CA GLN A 4 -18.15 20.77 17.11
C GLN A 4 -17.11 21.37 16.16
N ASN A 5 -15.98 21.78 16.73
CA ASN A 5 -14.77 22.12 15.98
C ASN A 5 -14.36 20.91 15.13
N ALA A 6 -14.71 20.96 13.83
CA ALA A 6 -14.26 20.00 12.85
C ALA A 6 -12.73 20.08 12.78
N ARG A 7 -12.04 19.10 13.39
CA ARG A 7 -10.58 19.04 13.34
C ARG A 7 -10.14 19.02 11.88
N PRO A 8 -9.21 19.89 11.46
CA PRO A 8 -8.70 19.87 10.10
C PRO A 8 -8.14 18.48 9.80
N CYS A 9 -8.67 17.86 8.75
CA CYS A 9 -8.28 16.52 8.34
C CYS A 9 -6.85 16.57 7.81
N ASN A 10 -5.87 16.21 8.65
CA ASN A 10 -4.49 16.10 8.19
C ASN A 10 -4.36 14.84 7.31
N PRO A 11 -4.12 14.97 5.99
CA PRO A 11 -4.03 13.82 5.08
C PRO A 11 -2.85 12.90 5.36
N SER A 12 -1.94 13.25 6.28
CA SER A 12 -0.79 12.43 6.67
C SER A 12 -1.00 11.57 7.92
N ARG A 13 -2.19 11.56 8.54
CA ARG A 13 -2.44 10.69 9.70
C ARG A 13 -2.66 9.24 9.27
N LEU A 14 -1.90 8.34 9.90
CA LEU A 14 -2.07 6.89 9.78
C LEU A 14 -3.39 6.43 10.39
N SER A 15 -4.10 5.54 9.70
CA SER A 15 -5.26 4.86 10.25
C SER A 15 -4.81 3.76 11.20
N ARG A 16 -5.22 3.84 12.47
CA ARG A 16 -4.88 2.81 13.47
C ARG A 16 -5.36 1.43 13.05
N SER A 17 -6.56 1.32 12.47
CA SER A 17 -7.11 0.03 12.06
C SER A 17 -6.38 -0.57 10.87
N LEU A 18 -6.04 0.24 9.85
CA LEU A 18 -5.28 -0.26 8.70
C LEU A 18 -3.84 -0.60 9.12
N ALA A 19 -3.18 0.28 9.89
CA ALA A 19 -1.85 0.01 10.42
C ALA A 19 -1.82 -1.26 11.27
N ALA A 20 -2.82 -1.49 12.11
CA ALA A 20 -2.96 -2.72 12.89
C ALA A 20 -3.15 -3.95 11.98
N ALA A 21 -4.02 -3.88 10.96
CA ALA A 21 -4.23 -4.99 10.03
C ALA A 21 -2.93 -5.35 9.27
N PHE A 22 -2.22 -4.34 8.76
CA PHE A 22 -0.93 -4.52 8.11
C PHE A 22 0.13 -5.09 9.05
N GLY A 23 0.24 -4.53 10.25
CA GLY A 23 1.19 -4.97 11.27
C GLY A 23 0.92 -6.41 11.70
N THR A 24 -0.34 -6.77 11.97
CA THR A 24 -0.72 -8.15 12.34
C THR A 24 -0.38 -9.14 11.23
N LEU A 25 -0.71 -8.84 9.97
CA LEU A 25 -0.42 -9.72 8.84
C LEU A 25 1.09 -9.87 8.61
N PHE A 26 1.83 -8.77 8.71
CA PHE A 26 3.29 -8.80 8.64
C PHE A 26 3.89 -9.67 9.74
N THR A 27 3.49 -9.46 11.01
CA THR A 27 3.96 -10.26 12.14
C THR A 27 3.59 -11.73 12.00
N ALA A 28 2.36 -12.03 11.57
CA ALA A 28 1.94 -13.41 11.26
C ALA A 28 2.82 -14.03 10.17
N GLY A 29 3.21 -13.24 9.16
CA GLY A 29 4.18 -13.63 8.14
C GLY A 29 5.52 -14.01 8.73
N VAL A 30 6.08 -13.15 9.60
CA VAL A 30 7.36 -13.42 10.27
C VAL A 30 7.31 -14.72 11.08
N VAL A 31 6.25 -14.91 11.88
CA VAL A 31 6.06 -16.15 12.65
C VAL A 31 5.95 -17.36 11.72
N HIS A 32 5.18 -17.26 10.64
CA HIS A 32 5.05 -18.35 9.68
C HIS A 32 6.39 -18.67 8.99
N GLY A 33 7.17 -17.65 8.62
CA GLY A 33 8.52 -17.82 8.10
C GLY A 33 9.46 -18.52 9.10
N ALA A 34 9.33 -18.22 10.39
CA ALA A 34 10.07 -18.91 11.44
C ALA A 34 9.68 -20.39 11.57
N VAL A 35 8.39 -20.71 11.46
CA VAL A 35 7.91 -22.10 11.47
C VAL A 35 8.46 -22.87 10.27
N LEU A 36 8.42 -22.27 9.07
CA LEU A 36 9.01 -22.87 7.86
C LEU A 36 10.51 -23.11 8.03
N TYR A 37 11.24 -22.12 8.54
CA TYR A 37 12.67 -22.23 8.78
C TYR A 37 13.01 -23.29 9.84
N ALA A 38 12.21 -23.41 10.90
CA ALA A 38 12.40 -24.42 11.94
C ALA A 38 12.13 -25.85 11.42
N GLY A 39 11.19 -26.00 10.48
CA GLY A 39 10.85 -27.28 9.85
C GLY A 39 11.63 -27.59 8.56
N ARG A 40 12.71 -26.85 8.27
CA ARG A 40 13.44 -27.00 7.02
C ARG A 40 14.16 -28.35 6.92
N SER A 41 14.27 -28.86 5.70
CA SER A 41 15.06 -30.06 5.41
C SER A 41 16.56 -29.73 5.52
N PRO A 42 17.39 -30.65 6.08
CA PRO A 42 18.84 -30.51 6.03
C PRO A 42 19.42 -30.85 4.65
N LEU A 43 18.61 -31.41 3.75
CA LEU A 43 19.06 -31.76 2.41
C LEU A 43 19.19 -30.52 1.54
N GLU A 44 20.34 -30.39 0.89
CA GLU A 44 20.56 -29.32 -0.08
C GLU A 44 19.64 -29.51 -1.27
N SER A 45 18.97 -28.42 -1.66
CA SER A 45 18.18 -28.38 -2.88
C SER A 45 19.08 -27.98 -4.03
N GLU A 46 18.98 -28.70 -5.16
CA GLU A 46 19.80 -28.43 -6.34
C GLU A 46 19.38 -27.12 -7.02
N HIS A 47 20.36 -26.32 -7.41
CA HIS A 47 20.13 -25.13 -8.22
C HIS A 47 19.82 -25.52 -9.66
N VAL A 48 18.69 -25.02 -10.17
CA VAL A 48 18.29 -25.19 -11.58
C VAL A 48 18.78 -23.96 -12.36
N PRO A 49 19.73 -24.12 -13.31
CA PRO A 49 20.22 -23.02 -14.12
C PRO A 49 19.09 -22.32 -14.90
N GLY A 50 19.18 -21.00 -15.03
CA GLY A 50 18.20 -20.20 -15.78
C GLY A 50 16.93 -19.82 -15.01
N THR A 51 16.79 -20.22 -13.74
CA THR A 51 15.68 -19.78 -12.87
C THR A 51 15.81 -18.34 -12.39
N SER A 52 17.01 -17.76 -12.45
CA SER A 52 17.24 -16.36 -12.07
C SER A 52 16.61 -15.41 -13.09
N ALA A 53 15.70 -14.56 -12.62
CA ALA A 53 15.03 -13.51 -13.40
C ALA A 53 15.49 -12.12 -12.96
N TRP A 54 16.75 -11.96 -12.55
CA TRP A 54 17.28 -10.70 -11.99
C TRP A 54 17.09 -9.51 -12.94
N TRP A 55 17.23 -9.73 -14.25
CA TRP A 55 17.22 -8.66 -15.24
C TRP A 55 15.83 -8.05 -15.46
N PRO A 56 14.75 -8.86 -15.59
CA PRO A 56 13.38 -8.36 -15.47
C PRO A 56 13.15 -7.49 -14.22
N HIS A 57 13.64 -7.92 -13.05
CA HIS A 57 13.50 -7.14 -11.81
C HIS A 57 14.28 -5.84 -11.85
N ALA A 58 15.51 -5.84 -12.37
CA ALA A 58 16.29 -4.61 -12.51
C ALA A 58 15.58 -3.57 -13.40
N VAL A 59 14.98 -4.01 -14.50
CA VAL A 59 14.18 -3.14 -15.40
C VAL A 59 12.95 -2.60 -14.67
N LEU A 60 12.21 -3.47 -13.96
CA LEU A 60 11.03 -3.05 -13.20
C LEU A 60 11.39 -2.08 -12.06
N ALA A 61 12.51 -2.30 -11.37
CA ALA A 61 13.03 -1.40 -10.34
C ALA A 61 13.36 -0.03 -10.92
N ALA A 62 14.08 0.01 -12.05
CA ALA A 62 14.40 1.26 -12.74
C ALA A 62 13.12 2.01 -13.15
N ALA A 63 12.16 1.31 -13.75
CA ALA A 63 10.87 1.88 -14.12
C ALA A 63 10.11 2.43 -12.89
N ALA A 64 10.05 1.67 -11.79
CA ALA A 64 9.40 2.10 -10.55
C ALA A 64 10.03 3.36 -9.96
N VAL A 65 11.36 3.46 -9.98
CA VAL A 65 12.10 4.65 -9.53
C VAL A 65 11.76 5.85 -10.40
N VAL A 66 11.86 5.71 -11.72
CA VAL A 66 11.55 6.80 -12.68
C VAL A 66 10.11 7.29 -12.51
N LEU A 67 9.15 6.37 -12.41
CA LEU A 67 7.74 6.72 -12.21
C LEU A 67 7.52 7.39 -10.85
N SER A 68 8.15 6.91 -9.79
CA SER A 68 8.02 7.49 -8.44
C SER A 68 8.57 8.92 -8.40
N ILE A 69 9.72 9.16 -9.03
CA ILE A 69 10.31 10.50 -9.18
C ILE A 69 9.38 11.39 -10.01
N GLY A 70 8.89 10.91 -11.15
CA GLY A 70 7.96 11.64 -12.01
C GLY A 70 6.69 12.06 -11.27
N VAL A 71 6.06 11.13 -10.54
CA VAL A 71 4.89 11.39 -9.70
C VAL A 71 5.23 12.41 -8.60
N PHE A 72 6.37 12.26 -7.93
CA PHE A 72 6.80 13.19 -6.90
C PHE A 72 6.98 14.61 -7.43
N VAL A 73 7.72 14.77 -8.54
CA VAL A 73 7.97 16.06 -9.19
C VAL A 73 6.66 16.68 -9.67
N HIS A 74 5.81 15.91 -10.36
CA HIS A 74 4.50 16.39 -10.83
C HIS A 74 3.62 16.87 -9.66
N ARG A 75 3.55 16.11 -8.57
CA ARG A 75 2.78 16.50 -7.38
C ARG A 75 3.33 17.76 -6.71
N ARG A 76 4.65 17.90 -6.64
CA ARG A 76 5.32 19.10 -6.10
C ARG A 76 4.99 20.33 -6.94
N ARG A 77 5.06 20.21 -8.28
CA ARG A 77 4.69 21.29 -9.22
C ARG A 77 3.22 21.67 -9.10
N ALA A 78 2.34 20.70 -8.88
CA ALA A 78 0.90 20.92 -8.67
C ALA A 78 0.54 21.42 -7.25
N GLY A 79 1.52 21.75 -6.40
CA GLY A 79 1.27 22.23 -5.02
C GLY A 79 0.66 21.20 -4.07
N ARG A 80 0.56 19.92 -4.47
CA ARG A 80 -0.10 18.86 -3.68
C ARG A 80 0.80 18.38 -2.54
N ARG A 81 0.50 18.77 -1.30
CA ARG A 81 1.21 18.32 -0.09
C ARG A 81 0.66 16.97 0.42
N GLY A 82 1.55 16.09 0.89
CA GLY A 82 1.20 14.78 1.49
C GLY A 82 2.01 13.61 0.94
N SER A 83 2.28 12.60 1.78
CA SER A 83 3.09 11.43 1.41
C SER A 83 2.31 10.45 0.52
N VAL A 84 2.85 10.15 -0.67
CA VAL A 84 2.35 9.07 -1.54
C VAL A 84 2.48 7.71 -0.84
N LEU A 85 3.53 7.56 -0.02
CA LEU A 85 3.87 6.28 0.64
C LEU A 85 2.84 5.85 1.68
N LEU A 86 2.10 6.81 2.26
CA LEU A 86 1.07 6.53 3.26
C LEU A 86 -0.33 6.40 2.67
N LEU A 87 -0.48 6.54 1.34
CA LEU A 87 -1.78 6.45 0.67
C LEU A 87 -2.58 5.19 1.03
N PRO A 88 -2.00 3.97 1.11
CA PRO A 88 -2.81 2.77 1.37
C PRO A 88 -3.22 2.60 2.84
N ILE A 89 -2.52 3.21 3.80
CA ILE A 89 -2.73 3.01 5.25
C ILE A 89 -3.19 4.28 6.00
N GLY A 90 -3.44 5.38 5.29
CA GLY A 90 -3.88 6.64 5.88
C GLY A 90 -5.36 6.66 6.28
N GLU A 91 -5.73 7.61 7.13
CA GLU A 91 -7.13 7.85 7.53
C GLU A 91 -8.06 8.12 6.33
N ARG A 92 -7.54 8.75 5.27
CA ARG A 92 -8.30 8.96 4.02
C ARG A 92 -8.66 7.65 3.34
N ALA A 93 -7.70 6.72 3.22
CA ALA A 93 -7.98 5.40 2.65
C ALA A 93 -9.01 4.64 3.49
N ALA A 94 -8.86 4.65 4.82
CA ALA A 94 -9.81 4.02 5.74
C ALA A 94 -11.24 4.58 5.56
N ARG A 95 -11.40 5.90 5.42
CA ARG A 95 -12.72 6.51 5.13
C ARG A 95 -13.30 6.03 3.82
N ARG A 96 -12.52 6.02 2.73
CA ARG A 96 -12.99 5.58 1.42
C ARG A 96 -13.39 4.11 1.41
N VAL A 97 -12.66 3.25 2.12
CA VAL A 97 -13.06 1.85 2.35
C VAL A 97 -14.40 1.80 3.09
N ARG A 98 -14.54 2.51 4.22
CA ARG A 98 -15.80 2.54 5.00
C ARG A 98 -16.99 3.02 4.17
N LEU A 99 -16.81 4.09 3.39
CA LEU A 99 -17.85 4.62 2.50
C LEU A 99 -18.27 3.60 1.43
N THR A 100 -17.29 2.94 0.80
CA THR A 100 -17.55 1.91 -0.21
C THR A 100 -18.31 0.72 0.38
N LEU A 101 -17.93 0.28 1.58
CA LEU A 101 -18.62 -0.80 2.29
C LEU A 101 -20.03 -0.39 2.74
N ALA A 102 -20.24 0.84 3.20
CA ALA A 102 -21.56 1.35 3.57
C ALA A 102 -22.49 1.38 2.36
N ALA A 103 -22.02 1.89 1.21
CA ALA A 103 -22.78 1.89 -0.03
C ALA A 103 -23.10 0.45 -0.51
N ALA A 104 -22.17 -0.49 -0.36
CA ALA A 104 -22.42 -1.89 -0.71
C ALA A 104 -23.52 -2.53 0.15
N ARG A 105 -23.54 -2.25 1.46
CA ARG A 105 -24.61 -2.70 2.38
C ARG A 105 -25.97 -2.09 2.02
N ALA A 106 -25.99 -0.83 1.58
CA ALA A 106 -27.19 -0.15 1.07
C ALA A 106 -27.59 -0.58 -0.37
N GLY A 107 -26.84 -1.49 -1.00
CA GLY A 107 -27.14 -2.01 -2.34
C GLY A 107 -26.53 -1.24 -3.51
N THR A 108 -26.13 0.02 -3.32
CA THR A 108 -25.64 0.91 -4.41
C THR A 108 -24.14 0.78 -4.70
N GLY A 109 -23.37 0.13 -3.82
CA GLY A 109 -21.91 0.02 -3.91
C GLY A 109 -21.35 -1.38 -4.13
N ARG A 110 -22.19 -2.40 -4.36
CA ARG A 110 -21.76 -3.82 -4.37
C ARG A 110 -20.69 -4.11 -5.43
N GLY A 111 -20.87 -3.63 -6.66
CA GLY A 111 -19.90 -3.84 -7.74
C GLY A 111 -18.53 -3.23 -7.41
N ARG A 112 -18.50 -2.03 -6.84
CA ARG A 112 -17.24 -1.39 -6.39
C ARG A 112 -16.58 -2.15 -5.24
N ALA A 113 -17.35 -2.63 -4.27
CA ALA A 113 -16.82 -3.42 -3.17
C ALA A 113 -16.22 -4.76 -3.65
N LEU A 114 -16.90 -5.45 -4.58
CA LEU A 114 -16.39 -6.67 -5.21
C LEU A 114 -15.11 -6.40 -6.02
N ALA A 115 -15.11 -5.36 -6.86
CA ALA A 115 -13.93 -4.97 -7.63
C ALA A 115 -12.74 -4.58 -6.74
N ALA A 116 -12.99 -3.96 -5.58
CA ALA A 116 -11.94 -3.58 -4.63
C ALA A 116 -11.38 -4.77 -3.83
N ALA A 117 -12.07 -5.91 -3.78
CA ALA A 117 -11.68 -7.04 -2.94
C ALA A 117 -10.34 -7.64 -3.38
N ALA A 118 -10.16 -7.90 -4.68
CA ALA A 118 -8.93 -8.46 -5.23
C ALA A 118 -7.67 -7.59 -4.94
N PRO A 119 -7.64 -6.29 -5.29
CA PRO A 119 -6.48 -5.46 -4.96
C PRO A 119 -6.30 -5.25 -3.46
N ALA A 120 -7.37 -5.21 -2.66
CA ALA A 120 -7.24 -5.15 -1.20
C ALA A 120 -6.60 -6.44 -0.63
N ALA A 121 -7.04 -7.61 -1.10
CA ALA A 121 -6.48 -8.89 -0.70
C ALA A 121 -5.01 -8.99 -1.09
N LEU A 122 -4.65 -8.59 -2.32
CA LEU A 122 -3.26 -8.59 -2.79
C LEU A 122 -2.37 -7.66 -1.96
N LEU A 123 -2.85 -6.45 -1.63
CA LEU A 123 -2.16 -5.47 -0.79
C LEU A 123 -1.88 -6.05 0.62
N LEU A 124 -2.88 -6.70 1.23
CA LEU A 124 -2.78 -7.31 2.56
C LEU A 124 -1.90 -8.57 2.56
N TYR A 125 -2.09 -9.43 1.56
CA TYR A 125 -1.28 -10.65 1.38
C TYR A 125 0.20 -10.32 1.13
N SER A 126 0.49 -9.24 0.42
CA SER A 126 1.86 -8.77 0.22
C SER A 126 2.55 -8.46 1.55
N ALA A 127 1.85 -7.84 2.52
CA ALA A 127 2.41 -7.58 3.85
C ALA A 127 2.78 -8.88 4.59
N PHE A 128 1.91 -9.90 4.51
CA PHE A 128 2.21 -11.23 5.05
C PHE A 128 3.43 -11.85 4.35
N ARG A 129 3.47 -11.84 3.02
CA ARG A 129 4.58 -12.42 2.24
C ARG A 129 5.93 -11.74 2.50
N VAL A 130 5.93 -10.41 2.65
CA VAL A 130 7.13 -9.66 3.06
C VAL A 130 7.64 -10.17 4.41
N GLY A 131 6.74 -10.41 5.37
CA GLY A 131 7.09 -10.97 6.68
C GLY A 131 7.65 -12.39 6.62
N VAL A 132 7.02 -13.29 5.84
CA VAL A 132 7.48 -14.67 5.66
C VAL A 132 8.94 -14.72 5.19
N GLN A 133 9.28 -13.84 4.25
CA GLN A 133 10.59 -13.84 3.61
C GLN A 133 11.73 -13.45 4.54
N ILE A 134 11.47 -12.72 5.64
CA ILE A 134 12.51 -12.29 6.60
C ILE A 134 13.25 -13.49 7.20
N ILE A 135 12.49 -14.46 7.71
CA ILE A 135 13.06 -15.65 8.37
C ILE A 135 13.05 -16.85 7.44
N GLY A 136 11.96 -17.06 6.68
CA GLY A 136 11.90 -18.16 5.70
C GLY A 136 12.97 -18.04 4.62
N GLY A 137 13.37 -16.82 4.26
CA GLY A 137 14.47 -16.55 3.34
C GLY A 137 15.82 -17.09 3.79
N LEU A 138 16.04 -17.29 5.09
CA LEU A 138 17.31 -17.80 5.61
C LEU A 138 17.53 -19.27 5.27
N ASP A 139 16.50 -19.99 4.83
CA ASP A 139 16.63 -21.35 4.32
C ASP A 139 17.24 -21.33 2.90
N PRO A 140 18.43 -21.92 2.69
CA PRO A 140 19.03 -22.02 1.35
C PRO A 140 18.14 -22.77 0.37
N ALA A 141 17.40 -23.80 0.82
CA ALA A 141 16.48 -24.54 -0.04
C ALA A 141 15.32 -23.66 -0.55
N PHE A 142 14.97 -22.62 0.20
CA PHE A 142 13.93 -21.67 -0.17
C PHE A 142 14.42 -20.59 -1.14
N THR A 143 15.72 -20.31 -1.17
CA THR A 143 16.31 -19.24 -1.99
C THR A 143 17.08 -19.73 -3.21
N VAL A 144 17.52 -20.99 -3.23
CA VAL A 144 18.37 -21.55 -4.29
C VAL A 144 17.80 -21.39 -5.70
N ASN A 145 16.47 -21.44 -5.85
CA ASN A 145 15.76 -21.29 -7.13
C ASN A 145 14.84 -20.06 -7.15
N ALA A 146 15.10 -19.09 -6.28
CA ALA A 146 14.36 -17.83 -6.27
C ALA A 146 14.74 -16.95 -7.47
N TRP A 147 13.83 -16.04 -7.83
CA TRP A 147 13.99 -15.15 -8.98
C TRP A 147 15.25 -14.28 -8.90
N GLY A 148 15.72 -13.96 -7.69
CA GLY A 148 16.95 -13.21 -7.47
C GLY A 148 18.24 -14.05 -7.44
N GLY A 149 18.16 -15.32 -7.85
CA GLY A 149 19.27 -16.25 -7.78
C GLY A 149 19.45 -16.88 -6.40
N PRO A 150 20.49 -17.72 -6.22
CA PRO A 150 20.59 -18.64 -5.09
C PRO A 150 21.02 -17.97 -3.77
N THR A 151 21.25 -16.66 -3.78
CA THR A 151 21.68 -15.94 -2.58
C THR A 151 20.49 -15.37 -1.84
N TYR A 152 20.59 -15.33 -0.51
CA TYR A 152 19.60 -14.66 0.34
C TYR A 152 19.32 -13.22 -0.12
N LEU A 153 20.38 -12.44 -0.35
CA LEU A 153 20.26 -11.03 -0.73
C LEU A 153 19.57 -10.85 -2.07
N GLY A 154 19.93 -11.66 -3.07
CA GLY A 154 19.30 -11.63 -4.39
C GLY A 154 17.82 -11.98 -4.31
N ALA A 155 17.50 -13.11 -3.69
CA ALA A 155 16.12 -13.56 -3.47
C ALA A 155 15.31 -12.47 -2.73
N MET A 156 15.90 -11.84 -1.72
CA MET A 156 15.24 -10.81 -0.95
C MET A 156 14.95 -9.55 -1.73
N ALA A 157 15.92 -9.08 -2.52
CA ALA A 157 15.76 -7.92 -3.38
C ALA A 157 14.59 -8.12 -4.37
N CYS A 158 14.51 -9.28 -5.02
CA CYS A 158 13.46 -9.55 -6.00
C CYS A 158 12.09 -9.68 -5.34
N HIS A 159 11.96 -10.44 -4.25
CA HIS A 159 10.67 -10.59 -3.56
C HIS A 159 10.14 -9.27 -2.98
N TYR A 160 11.01 -8.41 -2.46
CA TYR A 160 10.58 -7.11 -1.94
C TYR A 160 10.27 -6.11 -3.03
N LEU A 161 10.97 -6.18 -4.17
CA LEU A 161 10.60 -5.40 -5.34
C LEU A 161 9.21 -5.83 -5.83
N ASP A 162 8.96 -7.13 -5.99
CA ASP A 162 7.66 -7.65 -6.41
C ASP A 162 6.54 -7.23 -5.47
N ALA A 163 6.74 -7.42 -4.16
CA ALA A 163 5.78 -6.99 -3.16
C ALA A 163 5.53 -5.49 -3.23
N GLY A 164 6.57 -4.67 -3.37
CA GLY A 164 6.46 -3.22 -3.51
C GLY A 164 5.65 -2.81 -4.75
N LEU A 165 5.92 -3.44 -5.90
CA LEU A 165 5.19 -3.20 -7.15
C LEU A 165 3.72 -3.61 -7.05
N LEU A 166 3.44 -4.80 -6.51
CA LEU A 166 2.07 -5.29 -6.32
C LEU A 166 1.31 -4.43 -5.31
N MET A 167 1.95 -3.97 -4.24
CA MET A 167 1.36 -3.05 -3.26
C MET A 167 1.07 -1.69 -3.89
N ALA A 168 1.99 -1.14 -4.69
CA ALA A 168 1.79 0.13 -5.38
C ALA A 168 0.66 0.05 -6.41
N ALA A 169 0.63 -1.01 -7.23
CA ALA A 169 -0.42 -1.26 -8.22
C ALA A 169 -1.79 -1.45 -7.53
N SER A 170 -1.83 -2.23 -6.45
CA SER A 170 -3.04 -2.43 -5.65
C SER A 170 -3.54 -1.13 -5.03
N ALA A 171 -2.64 -0.31 -4.46
CA ALA A 171 -3.00 0.99 -3.90
C ALA A 171 -3.54 1.94 -4.96
N TRP A 172 -2.95 1.94 -6.16
CA TRP A 172 -3.44 2.72 -7.30
C TRP A 172 -4.82 2.25 -7.78
N LEU A 173 -5.04 0.93 -7.91
CA LEU A 173 -6.34 0.38 -8.27
C LEU A 173 -7.42 0.73 -7.24
N LEU A 174 -7.10 0.61 -5.95
CA LEU A 174 -8.01 1.01 -4.86
C LEU A 174 -8.32 2.51 -4.91
N ASP A 175 -7.35 3.36 -5.26
CA ASP A 175 -7.59 4.78 -5.48
C ASP A 175 -8.58 5.05 -6.62
N LYS A 176 -8.66 4.20 -7.64
CA LYS A 176 -9.64 4.32 -8.73
C LYS A 176 -11.00 3.72 -8.41
N ILE A 177 -11.03 2.62 -7.67
CA ILE A 177 -12.26 1.83 -7.44
C ILE A 177 -13.06 2.37 -6.26
N LEU A 178 -12.39 2.75 -5.16
CA LEU A 178 -13.07 3.17 -3.94
C LEU A 178 -13.81 4.49 -4.13
N LEU A 179 -14.94 4.65 -3.45
CA LEU A 179 -15.70 5.90 -3.47
C LEU A 179 -14.82 7.08 -3.00
N PRO A 180 -14.97 8.27 -3.61
CA PRO A 180 -14.23 9.45 -3.20
C PRO A 180 -14.67 9.92 -1.81
N ASP A 181 -13.76 10.58 -1.10
CA ASP A 181 -14.07 11.27 0.15
C ASP A 181 -14.52 12.70 -0.20
N SER A 182 -15.67 13.15 0.29
CA SER A 182 -16.34 14.41 -0.11
C SER A 182 -15.51 15.68 0.15
N GLY A 183 -14.39 15.58 0.87
CA GLY A 183 -13.38 16.64 0.99
C GLY A 183 -12.60 16.94 -0.29
N GLU A 184 -12.69 16.10 -1.32
CA GLU A 184 -12.03 16.28 -2.62
C GLU A 184 -12.78 17.28 -3.52
N SER A 185 -14.11 17.33 -3.44
CA SER A 185 -14.96 18.19 -4.27
C SER A 185 -14.85 19.67 -3.89
N ARG A 186 -14.42 20.00 -2.68
CA ARG A 186 -14.36 21.38 -2.16
C ARG A 186 -13.09 22.15 -2.49
N THR A 187 -12.07 21.50 -3.04
CA THR A 187 -10.77 22.14 -3.35
C THR A 187 -10.51 22.32 -4.86
N GLY A 188 -11.42 21.88 -5.73
CA GLY A 188 -11.26 21.97 -7.19
C GLY A 188 -11.95 23.15 -7.88
N THR A 189 -12.91 23.83 -7.24
CA THR A 189 -13.74 24.86 -7.88
C THR A 189 -14.22 25.97 -6.93
N GLY A 190 -13.50 26.23 -5.83
CA GLY A 190 -13.93 27.24 -4.86
C GLY A 190 -12.79 27.85 -4.07
N THR A 191 -12.13 28.86 -4.61
CA THR A 191 -11.29 29.81 -3.87
C THR A 191 -11.47 31.14 -4.61
N SER A 192 -12.01 32.22 -4.06
CA SER A 192 -11.58 32.85 -2.82
C SER A 192 -12.60 33.83 -2.19
N ALA A 193 -13.92 33.60 -2.24
CA ALA A 193 -14.88 34.62 -1.75
C ALA A 193 -15.46 34.39 -0.34
N GLN A 194 -15.45 33.16 0.18
CA GLN A 194 -16.30 32.84 1.35
C GLN A 194 -15.61 32.85 2.72
N CYS A 195 -14.27 32.90 2.79
CA CYS A 195 -13.55 33.05 4.07
C CYS A 195 -13.25 34.50 4.46
N ALA A 196 -13.56 35.49 3.61
CA ALA A 196 -13.37 36.90 3.92
C ALA A 196 -14.60 37.55 4.60
N GLY A 197 -15.78 36.92 4.54
CA GLY A 197 -17.03 37.51 5.03
C GLY A 197 -17.26 37.44 6.54
N GLU A 198 -16.62 36.50 7.25
CA GLU A 198 -16.91 36.27 8.68
C GLU A 198 -15.91 36.93 9.65
N CYS A 199 -14.86 37.59 9.14
CA CYS A 199 -13.93 38.37 9.97
C CYS A 199 -14.30 39.87 10.10
N SER A 200 -15.41 40.33 9.51
CA SER A 200 -15.79 41.75 9.48
C SER A 200 -17.02 42.12 10.32
N VAL A 201 -17.65 41.18 11.04
CA VAL A 201 -18.92 41.44 11.79
C VAL A 201 -18.75 41.31 13.31
N ARG A 202 -17.51 41.33 13.81
CA ARG A 202 -17.24 41.50 15.25
C ARG A 202 -16.02 42.39 15.47
N ALA A 203 -16.23 43.68 15.24
CA ALA A 203 -15.55 44.75 15.96
C ALA A 203 -16.63 45.62 16.59
#